data_AF-A0A949MIV3-F1
#
_entry.id   AF-A0A949MIV3-F1
#
_cell.length_a   1.000
_cell.length_b   1.000
_cell.length_c   1.000
_cell.angle_alpha   90.00
_cell.angle_beta   90.00
_cell.angle_gamma   90.00
#
_symmetry.space_group_name_H-M   'P 1'
#
loop_
_entity.id
_entity.type
_entity.pdbx_description
1 polymer ?
#
loop_
_entity_poly.entity_id
_entity_poly.type
_entity_poly.pdbx_seq_one_letter_code
_entity_poly.pdbx_strand_id
1 'polypeptide(L)'
;MSTFERRARRVLPRVAAWASWACVLLLAACGNPSNPHSIGAEKTNTLFLGFQERSPKYLDPTASYSNNETPIVYSVYEPLYSYHYLKRPFTLTPKLAEEVAKPHYLDKDGKPLPDDAPAEQIAESVYDVHIKKGVMYAPHPCFAQDGQGHYLYHHLTRADVGDKRTPFDFAKSGTREVTADDFVYAVKRHATTRIIAPIFAVLSENIIGLKDYGELIKREDAKLLAGLPKDSLDKPFLDFRKWPLAGASAPDRYTFRLRVKGKYPQMKYWMAMTFFAPVPWEADAFYSQPGMAENGLSLNVWPVGTGPYMATVYEQDRRHVLERNPNFRGEPYPCHGMPGDKEKGLLDDCGKTMPFVDKIVFDNEKEKVPFKAKFIAGYYDIPEMERDDWGQQFLDDMNNSADVAKLYKERGFQIPRDVGATIWYVG
;
A
#
# COMPACT_ATOMS: atom_id res chain seq x y z
N MET A 1 -79.56 -13.33 11.80
CA MET A 1 -78.09 -13.33 11.57
C MET A 1 -77.76 -14.41 10.57
N SER A 2 -77.57 -14.00 9.30
CA SER A 2 -77.52 -14.88 8.13
C SER A 2 -76.20 -15.66 8.06
N THR A 3 -76.19 -16.74 7.28
CA THR A 3 -75.03 -17.60 6.97
C THR A 3 -73.78 -16.83 6.49
N PHE A 4 -73.94 -15.57 6.06
CA PHE A 4 -72.85 -14.67 5.68
C PHE A 4 -71.99 -14.22 6.88
N GLU A 5 -72.59 -13.98 8.06
CA GLU A 5 -71.87 -13.48 9.24
C GLU A 5 -70.97 -14.54 9.89
N ARG A 6 -71.30 -15.83 9.77
CA ARG A 6 -70.46 -16.92 10.30
C ARG A 6 -69.21 -17.16 9.47
N ARG A 7 -69.25 -16.88 8.16
CA ARG A 7 -68.10 -17.06 7.26
C ARG A 7 -67.09 -15.91 7.44
N ALA A 8 -67.56 -14.68 7.63
CA ALA A 8 -66.72 -13.52 7.91
C ALA A 8 -65.93 -13.66 9.23
N ARG A 9 -66.57 -14.17 10.31
CA ARG A 9 -65.91 -14.35 11.62
C ARG A 9 -64.78 -15.40 11.66
N ARG A 10 -64.73 -16.34 10.70
CA ARG A 10 -63.65 -17.35 10.63
C ARG A 10 -62.50 -16.95 9.70
N VAL A 11 -62.73 -16.03 8.77
CA VAL A 11 -61.72 -15.62 7.77
C VAL A 11 -60.90 -14.42 8.26
N LEU A 12 -61.51 -13.46 8.97
CA LEU A 12 -60.80 -12.31 9.53
C LEU A 12 -59.56 -12.64 10.39
N PRO A 13 -59.61 -13.58 11.36
CA PRO A 13 -58.44 -13.88 12.19
C PRO A 13 -57.31 -14.58 11.41
N ARG A 14 -57.65 -15.29 10.31
CA ARG A 14 -56.65 -15.92 9.44
C ARG A 14 -55.96 -14.90 8.55
N VAL A 15 -56.69 -13.94 7.98
CA VAL A 15 -56.09 -12.85 7.18
C VAL A 15 -55.23 -11.94 8.06
N ALA A 16 -55.65 -11.65 9.29
CA ALA A 16 -54.86 -10.89 10.25
C ALA A 16 -53.56 -11.62 10.64
N ALA A 17 -53.59 -12.94 10.88
CA ALA A 17 -52.41 -13.72 11.20
C ALA A 17 -51.39 -13.78 10.05
N TRP A 18 -51.87 -13.88 8.80
CA TRP A 18 -51.01 -13.86 7.61
C TRP A 18 -50.42 -12.47 7.33
N ALA A 19 -51.19 -11.41 7.58
CA ALA A 19 -50.68 -10.04 7.52
C ALA A 19 -49.63 -9.76 8.61
N SER A 20 -49.82 -10.26 9.83
CA SER A 20 -48.80 -10.15 10.89
C SER A 20 -47.54 -10.94 10.58
N TRP A 21 -47.65 -12.14 10.00
CA TRP A 21 -46.48 -12.91 9.55
C TRP A 21 -45.75 -12.23 8.38
N ALA A 22 -46.48 -11.66 7.42
CA ALA A 22 -45.88 -10.87 6.34
C ALA A 22 -45.18 -9.60 6.87
N CYS A 23 -45.75 -8.91 7.85
CA CYS A 23 -45.11 -7.78 8.51
C CYS A 23 -43.85 -8.17 9.30
N VAL A 24 -43.83 -9.34 9.98
CA VAL A 24 -42.64 -9.85 10.67
C VAL A 24 -41.55 -10.24 9.67
N LEU A 25 -41.91 -10.83 8.53
CA LEU A 25 -40.96 -11.13 7.45
C LEU A 25 -40.42 -9.85 6.77
N LEU A 26 -41.25 -8.82 6.60
CA LEU A 26 -40.82 -7.51 6.10
C LEU A 26 -39.92 -6.76 7.09
N LEU A 27 -40.15 -6.91 8.40
CA LEU A 27 -39.28 -6.34 9.45
C LEU A 27 -37.94 -7.09 9.57
N ALA A 28 -37.92 -8.41 9.31
CA ALA A 28 -36.69 -9.20 9.26
C ALA A 28 -35.87 -9.00 7.97
N ALA A 29 -36.49 -8.50 6.89
CA ALA A 29 -35.83 -8.18 5.63
C ALA A 29 -35.14 -6.79 5.62
N CYS A 30 -35.37 -5.96 6.64
CA CYS A 30 -34.65 -4.71 6.84
C CYS A 30 -33.30 -5.00 7.50
N GLY A 31 -32.27 -5.32 6.70
CA GLY A 31 -30.88 -5.22 7.15
C GLY A 31 -30.64 -3.82 7.73
N ASN A 32 -29.89 -3.73 8.83
CA ASN A 32 -29.68 -2.47 9.55
C ASN A 32 -29.03 -1.43 8.60
N PRO A 33 -29.75 -0.40 8.14
CA PRO A 33 -29.26 0.51 7.09
C PRO A 33 -28.10 1.39 7.58
N SER A 34 -27.79 1.36 8.88
CA SER A 34 -26.68 2.09 9.48
C SER A 34 -25.38 1.28 9.62
N ASN A 35 -25.38 -0.02 9.33
CA ASN A 35 -24.15 -0.83 9.39
C ASN A 35 -23.38 -0.70 8.06
N PRO A 36 -22.17 -0.12 8.05
CA PRO A 36 -21.34 -0.04 6.84
C PRO A 36 -20.81 -1.42 6.38
N HIS A 37 -20.92 -2.43 7.24
CA HIS A 37 -20.38 -3.77 7.02
C HIS A 37 -21.48 -4.79 6.75
N SER A 38 -21.15 -5.81 5.96
CA SER A 38 -22.02 -6.96 5.74
C SER A 38 -22.28 -7.71 7.06
N ILE A 39 -23.48 -8.28 7.20
CA ILE A 39 -23.84 -9.06 8.39
C ILE A 39 -22.88 -10.24 8.56
N GLY A 40 -22.33 -10.44 9.76
CA GLY A 40 -21.35 -11.49 10.05
C GLY A 40 -19.89 -11.04 9.91
N ALA A 41 -19.65 -9.81 9.42
CA ALA A 41 -18.31 -9.23 9.34
C ALA A 41 -17.58 -9.22 10.68
N GLU A 42 -18.31 -9.07 11.78
CA GLU A 42 -17.78 -9.05 13.16
C GLU A 42 -17.14 -10.38 13.60
N LYS A 43 -17.36 -11.47 12.84
CA LYS A 43 -16.79 -12.79 13.13
C LYS A 43 -15.60 -13.13 12.25
N THR A 44 -15.22 -12.22 11.36
CA THR A 44 -14.09 -12.41 10.45
C THR A 44 -12.82 -11.80 11.04
N ASN A 45 -11.66 -12.32 10.65
CA ASN A 45 -10.36 -11.74 11.01
C ASN A 45 -10.02 -10.56 10.09
N THR A 46 -10.89 -9.54 10.13
CA THR A 46 -10.84 -8.35 9.29
C THR A 46 -10.65 -7.13 10.18
N LEU A 47 -9.72 -6.26 9.79
CA LEU A 47 -9.52 -4.95 10.40
C LEU A 47 -10.34 -3.92 9.64
N PHE A 48 -11.30 -3.29 10.32
CA PHE A 48 -12.15 -2.23 9.79
C PHE A 48 -11.64 -0.86 10.20
N LEU A 49 -11.39 -0.03 9.21
CA LEU A 49 -10.85 1.32 9.34
C LEU A 49 -11.72 2.26 8.53
N GLY A 50 -11.75 3.53 8.90
CA GLY A 50 -12.25 4.54 7.98
C GLY A 50 -11.17 5.49 7.49
N PHE A 51 -11.56 6.31 6.54
CA PHE A 51 -10.83 7.48 6.08
C PHE A 51 -11.82 8.62 5.87
N GLN A 52 -11.43 9.84 6.25
CA GLN A 52 -12.33 11.02 6.14
C GLN A 52 -12.11 11.81 4.86
N GLU A 53 -10.96 11.62 4.23
CA GLU A 53 -10.56 12.35 3.03
C GLU A 53 -11.08 11.68 1.75
N ARG A 54 -10.51 12.09 0.62
CA ARG A 54 -10.66 11.37 -0.64
C ARG A 54 -9.83 10.10 -0.62
N SER A 55 -10.16 9.18 -1.53
CA SER A 55 -9.30 8.02 -1.77
C SER A 55 -7.85 8.45 -2.02
N PRO A 56 -6.87 7.62 -1.59
CA PRO A 56 -5.47 7.79 -1.92
C PRO A 56 -5.27 8.08 -3.40
N LYS A 57 -4.57 9.18 -3.70
CA LYS A 57 -4.39 9.67 -5.07
C LYS A 57 -3.32 8.87 -5.80
N TYR A 58 -2.27 8.46 -5.09
CA TYR A 58 -1.16 7.71 -5.64
C TYR A 58 -0.90 6.45 -4.81
N LEU A 59 -1.14 5.28 -5.38
CA LEU A 59 -0.65 4.01 -4.84
C LEU A 59 0.61 3.48 -5.56
N ASP A 60 1.13 4.22 -6.53
CA ASP A 60 2.39 3.93 -7.20
C ASP A 60 3.57 4.37 -6.29
N PRO A 61 4.55 3.51 -5.99
CA PRO A 61 5.65 3.83 -5.09
C PRO A 61 6.58 4.91 -5.63
N THR A 62 6.58 5.19 -6.94
CA THR A 62 7.33 6.32 -7.52
C THR A 62 6.65 7.66 -7.21
N ALA A 63 5.32 7.70 -7.11
CA ALA A 63 4.53 8.92 -6.97
C ALA A 63 4.02 9.19 -5.55
N SER A 64 3.76 8.13 -4.78
CA SER A 64 3.17 8.22 -3.44
C SER A 64 4.09 8.94 -2.46
N TYR A 65 3.53 9.90 -1.73
CA TYR A 65 4.25 10.68 -0.71
C TYR A 65 3.34 11.23 0.39
N SER A 66 2.03 10.99 0.31
CA SER A 66 1.06 11.51 1.28
C SER A 66 0.85 10.55 2.44
N ASN A 67 0.57 11.06 3.63
CA ASN A 67 0.40 10.22 4.83
C ASN A 67 -0.78 9.24 4.68
N ASN A 68 -1.90 9.70 4.10
CA ASN A 68 -3.10 8.90 3.85
C ASN A 68 -2.88 7.73 2.84
N GLU A 69 -1.81 7.76 2.03
CA GLU A 69 -1.45 6.66 1.12
C GLU A 69 -0.64 5.56 1.83
N THR A 70 0.08 5.92 2.91
CA THR A 70 1.04 5.06 3.61
C THR A 70 0.45 3.73 4.09
N PRO A 71 -0.75 3.69 4.72
CA PRO A 71 -1.34 2.43 5.18
C PRO A 71 -1.50 1.39 4.07
N ILE A 72 -1.79 1.84 2.84
CA ILE A 72 -1.95 0.96 1.69
C ILE A 72 -0.60 0.65 1.06
N VAL A 73 0.20 1.67 0.75
CA VAL A 73 1.45 1.49 -0.01
C VAL A 73 2.46 0.66 0.76
N TYR A 74 2.62 0.83 2.08
CA TYR A 74 3.56 0.02 2.89
C TYR A 74 3.02 -1.40 3.21
N SER A 75 1.73 -1.63 3.01
CA SER A 75 1.11 -2.96 3.10
C SER A 75 1.29 -3.77 1.81
N VAL A 76 1.36 -3.10 0.66
CA VAL A 76 1.53 -3.73 -0.66
C VAL A 76 3.00 -3.82 -1.07
N TYR A 77 3.79 -2.78 -0.84
CA TYR A 77 5.20 -2.72 -1.23
C TYR A 77 6.13 -2.98 -0.06
N GLU A 78 7.28 -3.58 -0.36
CA GLU A 78 8.34 -3.75 0.61
C GLU A 78 9.60 -3.00 0.18
N PRO A 79 10.02 -1.97 0.91
CA PRO A 79 11.35 -1.39 0.73
C PRO A 79 12.47 -2.36 1.17
N LEU A 80 13.72 -1.99 0.89
CA LEU A 80 14.90 -2.77 1.27
C LEU A 80 15.01 -2.91 2.79
N TYR A 81 14.72 -1.84 3.52
CA TYR A 81 14.80 -1.77 4.98
C TYR A 81 13.47 -1.36 5.60
N SER A 82 13.35 -1.55 6.91
CA SER A 82 12.25 -1.07 7.74
C SER A 82 12.79 -0.52 9.06
N TYR A 83 11.90 -0.07 9.94
CA TYR A 83 12.27 0.26 11.31
C TYR A 83 11.76 -0.79 12.28
N HIS A 84 12.56 -1.08 13.29
CA HIS A 84 12.16 -1.93 14.39
C HIS A 84 11.00 -1.27 15.16
N TYR A 85 9.81 -1.86 15.04
CA TYR A 85 8.56 -1.29 15.56
C TYR A 85 8.61 -0.91 17.05
N LEU A 86 9.19 -1.76 17.90
CA LEU A 86 9.24 -1.56 19.36
C LEU A 86 10.51 -0.90 19.91
N LYS A 87 11.49 -0.51 19.08
CA LYS A 87 12.74 0.10 19.59
C LYS A 87 12.69 1.62 19.51
N ARG A 88 13.19 2.28 20.55
CA ARG A 88 13.46 3.73 20.60
C ARG A 88 14.89 3.95 21.12
N PRO A 89 15.73 4.76 20.46
CA PRO A 89 15.48 5.48 19.21
C PRO A 89 15.20 4.53 18.03
N PHE A 90 14.53 5.05 16.99
CA PHE A 90 14.17 4.27 15.81
C PHE A 90 15.42 3.60 15.22
N THR A 91 15.35 2.28 15.08
CA THR A 91 16.49 1.46 14.63
C THR A 91 16.13 0.81 13.30
N LEU A 92 16.99 1.02 12.30
CA LEU A 92 16.80 0.44 10.98
C LEU A 92 17.06 -1.09 11.01
N THR A 93 16.22 -1.85 10.34
CA THR A 93 16.28 -3.31 10.23
C THR A 93 16.11 -3.76 8.78
N PRO A 94 16.68 -4.91 8.38
CA PRO A 94 16.47 -5.45 7.04
C PRO A 94 14.99 -5.83 6.81
N LYS A 95 14.47 -5.52 5.62
CA LYS A 95 13.16 -5.99 5.14
C LYS A 95 13.34 -6.90 3.92
N LEU A 96 13.46 -6.35 2.70
CA LEU A 96 13.84 -7.14 1.52
C LEU A 96 15.34 -7.41 1.41
N ALA A 97 16.17 -6.58 2.03
CA ALA A 97 17.60 -6.85 2.13
C ALA A 97 17.89 -7.95 3.15
N GLU A 98 18.99 -8.67 3.00
CA GLU A 98 19.48 -9.64 3.98
C GLU A 98 20.01 -8.94 5.26
N GLU A 99 20.62 -7.77 5.08
CA GLU A 99 21.12 -6.90 6.15
C GLU A 99 21.06 -5.42 5.76
N VAL A 100 21.27 -4.51 6.71
CA VAL A 100 21.41 -3.08 6.41
C VAL A 100 22.80 -2.84 5.82
N ALA A 101 22.88 -2.60 4.51
CA ALA A 101 24.14 -2.44 3.82
C ALA A 101 24.95 -1.23 4.32
N LYS A 102 26.25 -1.45 4.51
CA LYS A 102 27.22 -0.39 4.78
C LYS A 102 27.87 0.02 3.45
N PRO A 103 28.01 1.32 3.18
CA PRO A 103 28.69 1.74 1.96
C PRO A 103 30.19 1.47 2.06
N HIS A 104 30.82 1.15 0.94
CA HIS A 104 32.26 1.34 0.77
C HIS A 104 32.53 2.62 -0.03
N TYR A 105 33.66 3.25 0.22
CA TYR A 105 33.96 4.58 -0.32
C TYR A 105 35.01 4.52 -1.41
N LEU A 106 34.85 5.35 -2.44
CA LEU A 106 35.81 5.50 -3.53
C LEU A 106 36.28 6.95 -3.62
N ASP A 107 37.56 7.14 -3.94
CA ASP A 107 38.12 8.44 -4.30
C ASP A 107 37.77 8.84 -5.74
N LYS A 108 38.23 10.03 -6.16
CA LYS A 108 38.00 10.57 -7.51
C LYS A 108 38.60 9.72 -8.64
N ASP A 109 39.58 8.88 -8.34
CA ASP A 109 40.26 8.00 -9.29
C ASP A 109 39.66 6.58 -9.25
N GLY A 110 38.59 6.37 -8.47
CA GLY A 110 37.89 5.10 -8.31
C GLY A 110 38.60 4.12 -7.36
N LYS A 111 39.56 4.57 -6.55
CA LYS A 111 40.27 3.71 -5.61
C LYS A 111 39.51 3.59 -4.28
N PRO A 112 39.48 2.40 -3.66
CA PRO A 112 38.89 2.22 -2.35
C PRO A 112 39.53 3.10 -1.28
N LEU A 113 38.69 3.67 -0.42
CA LEU A 113 39.07 4.44 0.77
C LEU A 113 38.68 3.67 2.04
N PRO A 114 39.35 3.93 3.19
CA PRO A 114 38.94 3.35 4.47
C PRO A 114 37.59 3.92 4.96
N ASP A 115 36.91 3.18 5.84
CA ASP A 115 35.57 3.55 6.36
C ASP A 115 35.54 4.89 7.11
N ASP A 116 36.68 5.29 7.69
CA ASP A 116 36.85 6.54 8.44
C ASP A 116 37.42 7.69 7.58
N ALA A 117 37.49 7.51 6.25
CA ALA A 117 38.01 8.53 5.34
C ALA A 117 37.28 9.89 5.52
N PRO A 118 38.03 11.01 5.48
CA PRO A 118 37.45 12.35 5.50
C PRO A 118 36.42 12.53 4.38
N ALA A 119 35.30 13.18 4.68
CA ALA A 119 34.18 13.31 3.75
C ALA A 119 34.58 13.99 2.43
N GLU A 120 35.58 14.88 2.47
CA GLU A 120 36.10 15.64 1.34
C GLU A 120 36.91 14.78 0.36
N GLN A 121 37.41 13.62 0.80
CA GLN A 121 38.15 12.69 -0.05
C GLN A 121 37.25 11.67 -0.75
N ILE A 122 36.05 11.45 -0.21
CA ILE A 122 35.07 10.50 -0.74
C ILE A 122 34.38 11.12 -1.95
N ALA A 123 34.68 10.60 -3.14
CA ALA A 123 33.99 11.00 -4.37
C ALA A 123 32.68 10.21 -4.55
N GLU A 124 32.65 8.95 -4.13
CA GLU A 124 31.47 8.09 -4.24
C GLU A 124 31.28 7.24 -2.98
N SER A 125 30.01 7.03 -2.60
CA SER A 125 29.61 5.94 -1.70
C SER A 125 28.90 4.86 -2.51
N VAL A 126 29.34 3.62 -2.38
CA VAL A 126 28.78 2.46 -3.09
C VAL A 126 28.11 1.53 -2.09
N TYR A 127 26.82 1.30 -2.28
CA TYR A 127 26.02 0.38 -1.50
C TYR A 127 25.79 -0.89 -2.32
N ASP A 128 26.33 -2.01 -1.86
CA ASP A 128 25.97 -3.34 -2.34
C ASP A 128 24.94 -3.94 -1.41
N VAL A 129 23.69 -4.00 -1.88
CA VAL A 129 22.57 -4.50 -1.11
C VAL A 129 22.23 -5.91 -1.60
N HIS A 130 22.54 -6.90 -0.78
CA HIS A 130 22.11 -8.28 -1.02
C HIS A 130 20.64 -8.44 -0.64
N ILE A 131 19.81 -8.83 -1.60
CA ILE A 131 18.38 -9.02 -1.40
C ILE A 131 18.06 -10.47 -1.06
N LYS A 132 17.02 -10.67 -0.23
CA LYS A 132 16.51 -11.99 0.13
C LYS A 132 16.06 -12.74 -1.13
N LYS A 133 16.44 -14.01 -1.20
CA LYS A 133 16.06 -14.93 -2.28
C LYS A 133 14.67 -15.50 -2.05
N GLY A 134 14.00 -15.91 -3.12
CA GLY A 134 12.69 -16.56 -3.09
C GLY A 134 11.53 -15.62 -2.75
N VAL A 135 11.75 -14.30 -2.72
CA VAL A 135 10.67 -13.32 -2.50
C VAL A 135 9.85 -13.23 -3.79
N MET A 136 8.55 -13.48 -3.68
CA MET A 136 7.64 -13.53 -4.82
C MET A 136 6.70 -12.32 -4.83
N TYR A 137 6.42 -11.77 -6.00
CA TYR A 137 5.36 -10.77 -6.17
C TYR A 137 3.97 -11.35 -5.88
N ALA A 138 3.05 -10.50 -5.45
CA ALA A 138 1.64 -10.87 -5.35
C ALA A 138 1.10 -11.35 -6.71
N PRO A 139 0.15 -12.32 -6.74
CA PRO A 139 -0.44 -12.79 -7.99
C PRO A 139 -1.07 -11.64 -8.78
N HIS A 140 -0.71 -11.51 -10.06
CA HIS A 140 -1.19 -10.42 -10.91
C HIS A 140 -1.21 -10.83 -12.40
N PRO A 141 -2.17 -10.34 -13.22
CA PRO A 141 -2.20 -10.64 -14.66
C PRO A 141 -0.95 -10.19 -15.41
N CYS A 142 -0.23 -9.16 -14.96
CA CYS A 142 1.00 -8.73 -15.62
C CYS A 142 2.08 -9.83 -15.70
N PHE A 143 2.02 -10.84 -14.82
CA PHE A 143 2.94 -11.98 -14.81
C PHE A 143 2.36 -13.24 -15.48
N ALA A 144 1.13 -13.20 -15.98
CA ALA A 144 0.49 -14.37 -16.55
C ALA A 144 1.16 -14.77 -17.87
N GLN A 145 1.60 -16.02 -17.95
CA GLN A 145 2.28 -16.58 -19.11
C GLN A 145 1.51 -17.79 -19.68
N ASP A 146 1.71 -18.08 -20.97
CA ASP A 146 1.29 -19.33 -21.58
C ASP A 146 2.25 -20.49 -21.23
N GLY A 147 1.95 -21.70 -21.73
CA GLY A 147 2.81 -22.87 -21.52
C GLY A 147 4.18 -22.80 -22.20
N GLN A 148 4.43 -21.77 -23.02
CA GLN A 148 5.69 -21.51 -23.71
C GLN A 148 6.50 -20.37 -23.05
N GLY A 149 5.96 -19.72 -22.02
CA GLY A 149 6.59 -18.61 -21.30
C GLY A 149 6.31 -17.23 -21.91
N HIS A 150 5.43 -17.11 -22.91
CA HIS A 150 5.04 -15.80 -23.43
C HIS A 150 4.00 -15.14 -22.53
N TYR A 151 4.14 -13.84 -22.30
CA TYR A 151 3.15 -13.08 -21.52
C TYR A 151 1.81 -12.98 -22.26
N LEU A 152 0.73 -13.35 -21.57
CA LEU A 152 -0.61 -13.38 -22.14
C LEU A 152 -1.18 -11.98 -22.38
N TYR A 153 -0.77 -10.99 -21.58
CA TYR A 153 -1.43 -9.68 -21.51
C TYR A 153 -0.49 -8.50 -21.80
N HIS A 154 0.56 -8.72 -22.59
CA HIS A 154 1.56 -7.67 -22.94
C HIS A 154 1.40 -7.11 -24.36
N HIS A 155 0.39 -7.56 -25.10
CA HIS A 155 0.08 -7.11 -26.47
C HIS A 155 -1.43 -6.93 -26.65
N LEU A 156 -2.09 -6.32 -25.65
CA LEU A 156 -3.53 -6.14 -25.65
C LEU A 156 -3.92 -4.98 -26.56
N THR A 157 -4.97 -5.19 -27.35
CA THR A 157 -5.69 -4.09 -27.98
C THR A 157 -6.74 -3.53 -27.03
N ARG A 158 -7.24 -2.35 -27.34
CA ARG A 158 -8.37 -1.74 -26.62
C ARG A 158 -9.60 -2.65 -26.57
N ALA A 159 -9.83 -3.44 -27.63
CA ALA A 159 -10.95 -4.39 -27.67
C ALA A 159 -10.74 -5.56 -26.70
N ASP A 160 -9.49 -6.02 -26.51
CA ASP A 160 -9.17 -7.08 -25.55
C ASP A 160 -9.34 -6.61 -24.09
N VAL A 161 -8.98 -5.35 -23.82
CA VAL A 161 -9.22 -4.71 -22.51
C VAL A 161 -10.73 -4.56 -22.27
N GLY A 162 -11.47 -3.99 -23.22
CA GLY A 162 -12.92 -3.91 -23.18
C GLY A 162 -13.47 -3.21 -21.92
N ASP A 163 -14.36 -3.91 -21.21
CA ASP A 163 -15.06 -3.44 -20.01
C ASP A 163 -14.37 -3.80 -18.68
N LYS A 164 -13.16 -4.38 -18.73
CA LYS A 164 -12.39 -4.71 -17.52
C LYS A 164 -12.07 -3.45 -16.72
N ARG A 165 -12.30 -3.46 -15.42
CA ARG A 165 -12.06 -2.35 -14.48
C ARG A 165 -11.13 -2.72 -13.33
N THR A 166 -10.85 -4.00 -13.16
CA THR A 166 -9.91 -4.50 -12.16
C THR A 166 -8.98 -5.57 -12.76
N PRO A 167 -7.74 -5.72 -12.24
CA PRO A 167 -6.86 -6.82 -12.64
C PRO A 167 -7.48 -8.21 -12.47
N PHE A 168 -8.47 -8.35 -11.59
CA PHE A 168 -9.17 -9.63 -11.37
C PHE A 168 -10.19 -9.98 -12.45
N ASP A 169 -10.49 -9.06 -13.39
CA ASP A 169 -11.32 -9.35 -14.56
C ASP A 169 -10.53 -10.10 -15.65
N PHE A 170 -9.21 -10.21 -15.51
CA PHE A 170 -8.36 -11.01 -16.39
C PHE A 170 -8.35 -12.46 -15.93
N ALA A 171 -8.64 -13.38 -16.85
CA ALA A 171 -8.90 -14.79 -16.53
C ALA A 171 -7.72 -15.54 -15.89
N LYS A 172 -6.49 -15.07 -16.09
CA LYS A 172 -5.27 -15.70 -15.55
C LYS A 172 -4.43 -14.69 -14.80
N SER A 173 -3.81 -15.13 -13.72
CA SER A 173 -2.77 -14.41 -13.00
C SER A 173 -1.49 -15.24 -12.99
N GLY A 174 -0.37 -14.59 -12.70
CA GLY A 174 0.91 -15.24 -12.48
C GLY A 174 1.67 -14.57 -11.35
N THR A 175 2.88 -15.03 -11.10
CA THR A 175 3.84 -14.40 -10.18
C THR A 175 5.25 -14.70 -10.67
N ARG A 176 6.23 -13.93 -10.20
CA ARG A 176 7.64 -14.25 -10.34
C ARG A 176 8.42 -13.79 -9.11
N GLU A 177 9.64 -14.30 -9.02
CA GLU A 177 10.61 -13.88 -8.01
C GLU A 177 11.09 -12.45 -8.29
N VAL A 178 11.31 -11.69 -7.22
CA VAL A 178 11.99 -10.39 -7.24
C VAL A 178 13.47 -10.59 -7.59
N THR A 179 14.02 -9.71 -8.41
CA THR A 179 15.46 -9.67 -8.68
C THR A 179 16.02 -8.28 -8.43
N ALA A 180 17.35 -8.17 -8.37
CA ALA A 180 18.03 -6.88 -8.23
C ALA A 180 17.68 -5.89 -9.36
N ASP A 181 17.37 -6.39 -10.56
CA ASP A 181 16.91 -5.57 -11.69
C ASP A 181 15.61 -4.82 -11.41
N ASP A 182 14.73 -5.33 -10.54
CA ASP A 182 13.48 -4.64 -10.18
C ASP A 182 13.74 -3.37 -9.35
N PHE A 183 14.79 -3.38 -8.54
CA PHE A 183 15.25 -2.20 -7.81
C PHE A 183 15.94 -1.21 -8.75
N VAL A 184 16.76 -1.70 -9.68
CA VAL A 184 17.37 -0.87 -10.73
C VAL A 184 16.28 -0.20 -11.57
N TYR A 185 15.23 -0.95 -11.95
CA TYR A 185 14.09 -0.44 -12.68
C TYR A 185 13.36 0.65 -11.88
N ALA A 186 13.07 0.41 -10.59
CA ALA A 186 12.43 1.39 -9.72
C ALA A 186 13.23 2.70 -9.63
N VAL A 187 14.56 2.64 -9.47
CA VAL A 187 15.42 3.83 -9.44
C VAL A 187 15.38 4.58 -10.77
N LYS A 188 15.48 3.86 -11.89
CA LYS A 188 15.39 4.47 -13.23
C LYS A 188 14.02 5.12 -13.47
N ARG A 189 12.94 4.50 -12.97
CA ARG A 189 11.56 4.95 -13.17
C ARG A 189 11.26 6.30 -12.50
N HIS A 190 12.03 6.71 -11.49
CA HIS A 190 11.93 8.08 -10.94
C HIS A 190 12.20 9.17 -11.98
N ALA A 191 12.89 8.86 -13.08
CA ALA A 191 13.09 9.76 -14.22
C ALA A 191 11.86 9.90 -15.13
N THR A 192 10.72 9.29 -14.77
CA THR A 192 9.48 9.36 -15.54
C THR A 192 8.99 10.79 -15.74
N THR A 193 8.50 11.05 -16.95
CA THR A 193 7.85 12.31 -17.36
C THR A 193 6.33 12.20 -17.38
N ARG A 194 5.78 11.03 -17.02
CA ARG A 194 4.37 10.68 -17.24
C ARG A 194 3.52 10.76 -15.98
N ILE A 195 4.16 10.62 -14.83
CA ILE A 195 3.56 10.75 -13.51
C ILE A 195 4.44 11.68 -12.67
N ILE A 196 3.92 12.13 -11.53
CA ILE A 196 4.70 12.90 -10.58
C ILE A 196 5.70 11.96 -9.90
N ALA A 197 6.95 12.38 -9.79
CA ALA A 197 7.99 11.69 -9.01
C ALA A 197 8.57 12.68 -8.00
N PRO A 198 7.95 12.83 -6.80
CA PRO A 198 8.21 13.96 -5.90
C PRO A 198 9.65 14.02 -5.39
N ILE A 199 10.33 12.87 -5.30
CA ILE A 199 11.71 12.81 -4.80
C ILE A 199 12.77 12.82 -5.91
N PHE A 200 12.37 12.87 -7.19
CA PHE A 200 13.32 12.80 -8.31
C PHE A 200 14.39 13.89 -8.22
N ALA A 201 14.02 15.12 -7.84
CA ALA A 201 14.97 16.21 -7.69
C ALA A 201 16.11 15.86 -6.72
N VAL A 202 15.76 15.38 -5.52
CA VAL A 202 16.72 14.96 -4.48
C VAL A 202 17.56 13.78 -4.95
N LEU A 203 16.94 12.76 -5.55
CA LEU A 203 17.67 11.60 -6.04
C LEU A 203 18.63 11.96 -7.17
N SER A 204 18.23 12.83 -8.09
CA SER A 204 19.05 13.22 -9.26
C SER A 204 20.32 13.98 -8.89
N GLU A 205 20.29 14.70 -7.75
CA GLU A 205 21.46 15.38 -7.20
C GLU A 205 22.48 14.40 -6.62
N ASN A 206 22.00 13.32 -5.98
CA ASN A 206 22.82 12.40 -5.19
C ASN A 206 23.21 11.12 -5.95
N ILE A 207 22.33 10.52 -6.76
CA ILE A 207 22.60 9.28 -7.50
C ILE A 207 23.42 9.61 -8.75
N ILE A 208 24.48 8.85 -8.98
CA ILE A 208 25.40 9.09 -10.10
C ILE A 208 24.66 8.91 -11.44
N GLY A 209 24.73 9.93 -12.30
CA GLY A 209 24.15 9.92 -13.65
C GLY A 209 22.63 10.04 -13.72
N LEU A 210 21.89 10.09 -12.59
CA LEU A 210 20.42 10.09 -12.63
C LEU A 210 19.85 11.39 -13.23
N LYS A 211 20.51 12.54 -13.03
CA LYS A 211 20.14 13.80 -13.67
C LYS A 211 20.20 13.72 -15.19
N ASP A 212 21.31 13.24 -15.74
CA ASP A 212 21.50 13.10 -17.19
C ASP A 212 20.58 12.02 -17.78
N TYR A 213 20.33 10.97 -16.99
CA TYR A 213 19.35 9.95 -17.32
C TYR A 213 17.93 10.55 -17.43
N GLY A 214 17.53 11.45 -16.54
CA GLY A 214 16.28 12.20 -16.64
C GLY A 214 16.13 12.98 -17.95
N GLU A 215 17.18 13.72 -18.33
CA GLU A 215 17.18 14.45 -19.61
C GLU A 215 17.15 13.52 -20.82
N LEU A 216 17.80 12.35 -20.74
CA LEU A 216 17.69 11.30 -21.75
C LEU A 216 16.26 10.79 -21.87
N ILE A 217 15.65 10.37 -20.76
CA ILE A 217 14.28 9.84 -20.74
C ILE A 217 13.29 10.87 -21.29
N LYS A 218 13.43 12.14 -20.92
CA LYS A 218 12.58 13.21 -21.46
C LYS A 218 12.64 13.31 -23.00
N ARG A 219 13.83 13.17 -23.59
CA ARG A 219 13.99 13.16 -25.06
C ARG A 219 13.40 11.90 -25.69
N GLU A 220 13.58 10.74 -25.07
CA GLU A 220 13.09 9.47 -25.62
C GLU A 220 11.57 9.33 -25.49
N ASP A 221 10.98 9.78 -24.38
CA ASP A 221 9.52 9.85 -24.21
C ASP A 221 8.89 10.81 -25.21
N ALA A 222 9.52 11.96 -25.49
CA ALA A 222 9.03 12.87 -26.52
C ALA A 222 8.96 12.23 -27.92
N LYS A 223 9.86 11.28 -28.24
CA LYS A 223 9.78 10.50 -29.49
C LYS A 223 8.62 9.51 -29.46
N LEU A 224 8.38 8.84 -28.34
CA LEU A 224 7.25 7.90 -28.17
C LEU A 224 5.89 8.60 -28.26
N LEU A 225 5.83 9.85 -27.80
CA LEU A 225 4.62 10.67 -27.84
C LEU A 225 4.44 11.43 -29.16
N ALA A 226 5.42 11.38 -30.07
CA ALA A 226 5.35 12.12 -31.32
C ALA A 226 4.17 11.64 -32.17
N GLY A 227 3.29 12.57 -32.53
CA GLY A 227 2.08 12.26 -33.30
C GLY A 227 0.86 11.84 -32.47
N LEU A 228 1.00 11.69 -31.14
CA LEU A 228 -0.14 11.46 -30.26
C LEU A 228 -0.80 12.78 -29.80
N PRO A 229 -2.12 12.77 -29.53
CA PRO A 229 -2.77 13.88 -28.85
C PRO A 229 -2.10 14.18 -27.50
N LYS A 230 -1.97 15.46 -27.14
CA LYS A 230 -1.33 15.87 -25.88
C LYS A 230 -2.04 15.35 -24.64
N ASP A 231 -3.35 15.21 -24.73
CA ASP A 231 -4.29 14.70 -23.73
C ASP A 231 -4.52 13.19 -23.85
N SER A 232 -3.77 12.48 -24.71
CA SER A 232 -3.87 11.02 -24.81
C SER A 232 -3.59 10.37 -23.46
N LEU A 233 -4.59 9.63 -22.98
CA LEU A 233 -4.47 8.78 -21.79
C LEU A 233 -3.63 7.53 -22.10
N ASP A 234 -3.80 6.98 -23.30
CA ASP A 234 -3.05 5.83 -23.78
C ASP A 234 -1.66 6.27 -24.28
N LYS A 235 -0.68 6.19 -23.39
CA LYS A 235 0.73 6.47 -23.71
C LYS A 235 1.47 5.14 -23.88
N PRO A 236 2.18 4.91 -25.01
CA PRO A 236 2.91 3.66 -25.26
C PRO A 236 3.94 3.37 -24.18
N PHE A 237 4.22 2.12 -23.83
CA PHE A 237 5.16 1.78 -22.75
C PHE A 237 6.53 2.48 -22.88
N LEU A 238 6.91 3.25 -21.84
CA LEU A 238 8.23 3.86 -21.70
C LEU A 238 9.15 2.89 -20.95
N ASP A 239 9.87 2.07 -21.71
CA ASP A 239 10.74 1.03 -21.14
C ASP A 239 12.08 1.59 -20.67
N PHE A 240 12.19 1.88 -19.37
CA PHE A 240 13.41 2.40 -18.74
C PHE A 240 14.62 1.45 -18.86
N ARG A 241 14.41 0.14 -19.13
CA ARG A 241 15.51 -0.83 -19.23
C ARG A 241 16.39 -0.59 -20.45
N LYS A 242 15.87 0.09 -21.48
CA LYS A 242 16.58 0.37 -22.74
C LYS A 242 17.85 1.20 -22.57
N TRP A 243 17.97 1.92 -21.45
CA TRP A 243 19.10 2.81 -21.20
C TRP A 243 19.78 2.46 -19.87
N PRO A 244 21.12 2.40 -19.83
CA PRO A 244 21.86 2.18 -18.59
C PRO A 244 21.81 3.42 -17.69
N LEU A 245 21.88 3.20 -16.37
CA LEU A 245 22.06 4.25 -15.37
C LEU A 245 23.37 3.98 -14.65
N ALA A 246 24.29 4.94 -14.63
CA ALA A 246 25.61 4.76 -14.03
C ALA A 246 25.55 4.47 -12.51
N GLY A 247 24.58 5.08 -11.82
CA GLY A 247 24.43 5.01 -10.37
C GLY A 247 23.61 3.83 -9.86
N ALA A 248 23.03 2.98 -10.72
CA ALA A 248 22.25 1.82 -10.29
C ALA A 248 22.47 0.63 -11.22
N SER A 249 22.87 -0.51 -10.66
CA SER A 249 23.09 -1.75 -11.41
C SER A 249 22.77 -2.99 -10.59
N ALA A 250 22.66 -4.12 -11.28
CA ALA A 250 22.51 -5.44 -10.70
C ALA A 250 23.71 -6.30 -11.14
N PRO A 251 24.82 -6.34 -10.38
CA PRO A 251 25.99 -7.15 -10.74
C PRO A 251 25.68 -8.65 -10.85
N ASP A 252 24.69 -9.10 -10.10
CA ASP A 252 24.10 -10.42 -10.18
C ASP A 252 22.59 -10.34 -9.83
N ARG A 253 21.90 -11.49 -9.89
CA ARG A 253 20.45 -11.58 -9.70
C ARG A 253 19.96 -11.05 -8.34
N TYR A 254 20.79 -11.08 -7.30
CA TYR A 254 20.43 -10.77 -5.92
C TYR A 254 21.28 -9.66 -5.28
N THR A 255 22.11 -8.96 -6.06
CA THR A 255 22.87 -7.81 -5.56
C THR A 255 22.40 -6.55 -6.26
N PHE A 256 21.75 -5.66 -5.53
CA PHE A 256 21.43 -4.31 -5.99
C PHE A 256 22.57 -3.36 -5.60
N ARG A 257 23.27 -2.82 -6.60
CA ARG A 257 24.34 -1.85 -6.41
C ARG A 257 23.83 -0.43 -6.67
N LEU A 258 23.94 0.42 -5.66
CA LEU A 258 23.62 1.85 -5.75
C LEU A 258 24.89 2.68 -5.50
N ARG A 259 25.21 3.60 -6.42
CA ARG A 259 26.34 4.52 -6.31
C ARG A 259 25.83 5.95 -6.18
N VAL A 260 26.27 6.64 -5.13
CA VAL A 260 25.89 8.02 -4.83
C VAL A 260 27.12 8.91 -4.72
N LYS A 261 26.95 10.19 -5.02
CA LYS A 261 28.01 11.20 -4.96
C LYS A 261 28.38 11.51 -3.51
N GLY A 262 29.67 11.57 -3.25
CA GLY A 262 30.22 11.93 -1.94
C GLY A 262 29.80 10.99 -0.82
N LYS A 263 29.95 11.46 0.42
CA LYS A 263 29.43 10.80 1.62
C LYS A 263 27.98 11.20 1.86
N TYR A 264 27.04 10.28 1.65
CA TYR A 264 25.61 10.52 1.87
C TYR A 264 24.99 9.48 2.81
N PRO A 265 25.16 9.61 4.14
CA PRO A 265 24.67 8.65 5.13
C PRO A 265 23.15 8.49 5.16
N GLN A 266 22.41 9.46 4.62
CA GLN A 266 20.95 9.47 4.59
C GLN A 266 20.39 8.42 3.61
N MET A 267 21.18 7.94 2.64
CA MET A 267 20.72 6.99 1.62
C MET A 267 20.10 5.72 2.21
N LYS A 268 20.64 5.21 3.32
CA LYS A 268 20.05 4.04 4.01
C LYS A 268 18.63 4.30 4.53
N TYR A 269 18.28 5.53 4.87
CA TYR A 269 16.92 5.87 5.31
C TYR A 269 15.98 6.02 4.12
N TRP A 270 16.46 6.52 2.98
CA TRP A 270 15.70 6.49 1.72
C TRP A 270 15.38 5.06 1.28
N MET A 271 16.32 4.12 1.45
CA MET A 271 16.12 2.69 1.19
C MET A 271 15.12 2.01 2.16
N ALA A 272 14.69 2.71 3.21
CA ALA A 272 13.60 2.28 4.09
C ALA A 272 12.22 2.76 3.63
N MET A 273 12.16 3.61 2.61
CA MET A 273 10.93 4.16 2.07
C MET A 273 10.52 3.43 0.79
N THR A 274 9.21 3.37 0.53
CA THR A 274 8.61 2.66 -0.61
C THR A 274 9.09 3.17 -1.97
N PHE A 275 9.67 4.36 -2.05
CA PHE A 275 10.38 4.85 -3.24
C PHE A 275 11.48 3.93 -3.76
N PHE A 276 12.07 3.10 -2.88
CA PHE A 276 13.08 2.08 -3.19
C PHE A 276 12.53 0.65 -3.11
N ALA A 277 11.20 0.48 -3.07
CA ALA A 277 10.59 -0.83 -3.25
C ALA A 277 10.78 -1.33 -4.70
N PRO A 278 10.89 -2.64 -4.92
CA PRO A 278 11.12 -3.18 -6.25
C PRO A 278 9.85 -3.04 -7.10
N VAL A 279 9.97 -2.48 -8.30
CA VAL A 279 8.85 -2.32 -9.24
C VAL A 279 9.02 -3.28 -10.41
N PRO A 280 8.07 -4.20 -10.64
CA PRO A 280 8.15 -5.12 -11.76
C PRO A 280 7.86 -4.36 -13.06
N TRP A 281 8.82 -4.36 -13.98
CA TRP A 281 8.66 -3.70 -15.29
C TRP A 281 7.43 -4.25 -16.05
N GLU A 282 7.04 -5.50 -15.80
CA GLU A 282 5.86 -6.12 -16.38
C GLU A 282 4.57 -5.41 -16.01
N ALA A 283 4.45 -4.89 -14.78
CA ALA A 283 3.26 -4.15 -14.37
C ALA A 283 3.17 -2.81 -15.13
N ASP A 284 4.30 -2.11 -15.29
CA ASP A 284 4.36 -0.85 -16.03
C ASP A 284 4.03 -1.07 -17.53
N ALA A 285 4.54 -2.16 -18.12
CA ALA A 285 4.22 -2.56 -19.49
C ALA A 285 2.75 -2.97 -19.66
N PHE A 286 2.21 -3.73 -18.70
CA PHE A 286 0.81 -4.18 -18.69
C PHE A 286 -0.16 -3.00 -18.60
N TYR A 287 0.10 -2.03 -17.71
CA TYR A 287 -0.78 -0.87 -17.56
C TYR A 287 -0.60 0.19 -18.65
N SER A 288 0.47 0.12 -19.45
CA SER A 288 0.67 1.01 -20.60
C SER A 288 -0.08 0.56 -21.87
N GLN A 289 -0.87 -0.51 -21.80
CA GLN A 289 -1.64 -1.03 -22.95
C GLN A 289 -2.85 -0.12 -23.27
N PRO A 290 -3.26 -0.02 -24.54
CA PRO A 290 -4.42 0.79 -24.93
C PRO A 290 -5.71 0.42 -24.18
N GLY A 291 -6.41 1.42 -23.66
CA GLY A 291 -7.66 1.27 -22.91
C GLY A 291 -7.49 1.02 -21.41
N MET A 292 -6.29 0.71 -20.92
CA MET A 292 -6.04 0.51 -19.48
C MET A 292 -6.27 1.78 -18.69
N ALA A 293 -5.70 2.91 -19.14
CA ALA A 293 -5.77 4.18 -18.43
C ALA A 293 -7.22 4.69 -18.29
N GLU A 294 -8.03 4.60 -19.35
CA GLU A 294 -9.44 4.99 -19.34
C GLU A 294 -10.28 4.15 -18.38
N ASN A 295 -9.92 2.87 -18.22
CA ASN A 295 -10.60 1.95 -17.33
C ASN A 295 -10.12 2.06 -15.87
N GLY A 296 -9.23 3.00 -15.56
CA GLY A 296 -8.64 3.15 -14.22
C GLY A 296 -7.62 2.07 -13.87
N LEU A 297 -7.14 1.30 -14.86
CA LEU A 297 -6.14 0.25 -14.67
C LEU A 297 -4.74 0.87 -14.72
N SER A 298 -4.16 1.14 -13.56
CA SER A 298 -2.80 1.67 -13.42
C SER A 298 -2.18 1.29 -12.08
N LEU A 299 -0.85 1.44 -11.95
CA LEU A 299 -0.15 1.26 -10.67
C LEU A 299 -0.64 2.23 -9.57
N ASN A 300 -1.23 3.36 -9.94
CA ASN A 300 -1.79 4.32 -8.97
C ASN A 300 -3.07 3.83 -8.29
N VAL A 301 -3.76 2.85 -8.89
CA VAL A 301 -5.04 2.32 -8.39
C VAL A 301 -4.88 0.86 -7.96
N TRP A 302 -4.09 0.10 -8.71
CA TRP A 302 -3.88 -1.32 -8.56
C TRP A 302 -2.38 -1.62 -8.37
N PRO A 303 -1.84 -1.34 -7.18
CA PRO A 303 -0.43 -1.53 -6.88
C PRO A 303 -0.02 -3.00 -6.93
N VAL A 304 1.21 -3.28 -7.36
CA VAL A 304 1.76 -4.64 -7.47
C VAL A 304 3.08 -4.71 -6.72
N GLY A 305 3.08 -5.41 -5.58
CA GLY A 305 4.24 -5.53 -4.71
C GLY A 305 4.39 -6.91 -4.10
N THR A 306 5.31 -7.02 -3.14
CA THR A 306 5.67 -8.28 -2.47
C THR A 306 5.18 -8.34 -1.03
N GLY A 307 4.54 -7.27 -0.57
CA GLY A 307 4.14 -7.05 0.82
C GLY A 307 3.08 -8.02 1.33
N PRO A 308 2.72 -7.88 2.62
CA PRO A 308 1.77 -8.75 3.30
C PRO A 308 0.37 -8.76 2.69
N TYR A 309 -0.02 -7.71 1.96
CA TYR A 309 -1.36 -7.59 1.38
C TYR A 309 -1.32 -7.16 -0.08
N MET A 310 -2.40 -7.44 -0.79
CA MET A 310 -2.69 -6.99 -2.14
C MET A 310 -4.00 -6.21 -2.17
N ALA A 311 -4.09 -5.17 -2.99
CA ALA A 311 -5.34 -4.41 -3.16
C ALA A 311 -6.32 -5.19 -4.04
N THR A 312 -7.47 -5.58 -3.47
CA THR A 312 -8.48 -6.40 -4.17
C THR A 312 -9.76 -5.66 -4.50
N VAL A 313 -10.03 -4.56 -3.79
CA VAL A 313 -11.13 -3.63 -4.12
C VAL A 313 -10.59 -2.21 -4.08
N TYR A 314 -10.88 -1.43 -5.12
CA TYR A 314 -10.70 0.01 -5.14
C TYR A 314 -11.95 0.66 -5.69
N GLU A 315 -12.65 1.39 -4.83
CA GLU A 315 -13.84 2.14 -5.18
C GLU A 315 -13.62 3.58 -4.74
N GLN A 316 -13.42 4.44 -5.73
CA GLN A 316 -13.04 5.83 -5.49
C GLN A 316 -14.03 6.53 -4.55
N ASP A 317 -13.46 7.20 -3.56
CA ASP A 317 -14.12 7.93 -2.47
C ASP A 317 -15.18 7.11 -1.73
N ARG A 318 -15.05 5.78 -1.71
CA ARG A 318 -16.01 4.88 -1.07
C ARG A 318 -15.36 3.80 -0.22
N ARG A 319 -14.58 2.92 -0.83
CA ARG A 319 -14.05 1.74 -0.14
C ARG A 319 -12.78 1.19 -0.80
N HIS A 320 -11.85 0.75 0.04
CA HIS A 320 -10.66 0.02 -0.38
C HIS A 320 -10.53 -1.26 0.45
N VAL A 321 -10.16 -2.37 -0.19
CA VAL A 321 -9.94 -3.65 0.51
C VAL A 321 -8.57 -4.17 0.16
N LEU A 322 -7.80 -4.49 1.21
CA LEU A 322 -6.54 -5.21 1.11
C LEU A 322 -6.74 -6.62 1.66
N GLU A 323 -6.35 -7.63 0.89
CA GLU A 323 -6.41 -9.04 1.31
C GLU A 323 -5.01 -9.61 1.38
N ARG A 324 -4.81 -10.61 2.25
CA ARG A 324 -3.50 -11.25 2.44
C ARG A 324 -2.90 -11.67 1.10
N ASN A 325 -1.66 -11.27 0.85
CA ASN A 325 -0.89 -11.75 -0.27
C ASN A 325 -0.51 -13.21 -0.01
N PRO A 326 -1.00 -14.19 -0.81
CA PRO A 326 -0.71 -15.60 -0.58
C PRO A 326 0.78 -15.95 -0.76
N ASN A 327 1.53 -15.10 -1.45
CA ASN A 327 2.96 -15.28 -1.69
C ASN A 327 3.83 -14.58 -0.63
N PHE A 328 3.24 -13.87 0.34
CA PHE A 328 4.01 -13.25 1.40
C PHE A 328 4.61 -14.33 2.31
N ARG A 329 5.93 -14.33 2.41
CA ARG A 329 6.73 -15.29 3.20
C ARG A 329 6.43 -15.31 4.70
N GLY A 330 5.72 -14.30 5.20
CA GLY A 330 5.51 -14.07 6.62
C GLY A 330 6.75 -13.47 7.29
N GLU A 331 6.54 -12.73 8.38
CA GLU A 331 7.64 -12.21 9.20
C GLU A 331 7.36 -12.47 10.69
N PRO A 332 8.35 -12.88 11.49
CA PRO A 332 8.13 -13.10 12.91
C PRO A 332 7.88 -11.77 13.62
N TYR A 333 6.90 -11.74 14.51
CA TYR A 333 6.67 -10.64 15.42
C TYR A 333 7.90 -10.42 16.32
N PRO A 334 8.32 -9.16 16.57
CA PRO A 334 9.54 -8.86 17.32
C PRO A 334 9.51 -9.40 18.77
N CYS A 335 10.63 -9.95 19.21
CA CYS A 335 10.82 -10.49 20.56
C CYS A 335 11.53 -9.53 21.52
N HIS A 336 11.93 -8.36 21.02
CA HIS A 336 12.63 -7.34 21.78
C HIS A 336 11.90 -6.01 21.65
N GLY A 337 11.89 -5.20 22.70
CA GLY A 337 11.26 -3.89 22.73
C GLY A 337 11.93 -2.96 23.73
N MET A 338 11.28 -1.85 24.04
CA MET A 338 11.70 -0.94 25.11
C MET A 338 11.45 -1.56 26.50
N PRO A 339 12.16 -1.09 27.54
CA PRO A 339 11.77 -1.36 28.92
C PRO A 339 10.29 -0.97 29.15
N GLY A 340 9.50 -1.86 29.73
CA GLY A 340 8.05 -1.66 29.91
C GLY A 340 7.17 -2.30 28.83
N ASP A 341 7.71 -2.66 27.66
CA ASP A 341 6.89 -3.23 26.56
C ASP A 341 6.41 -4.64 26.89
N LYS A 342 7.23 -5.42 27.61
CA LYS A 342 6.84 -6.75 28.09
C LYS A 342 5.68 -6.67 29.08
N GLU A 343 5.77 -5.74 30.02
CA GLU A 343 4.75 -5.51 31.05
C GLU A 343 3.43 -5.00 30.44
N LYS A 344 3.49 -4.35 29.28
CA LYS A 344 2.33 -3.93 28.47
C LYS A 344 1.77 -5.03 27.56
N GLY A 345 2.35 -6.24 27.57
CA GLY A 345 1.94 -7.35 26.70
C GLY A 345 2.35 -7.22 25.23
N LEU A 346 3.15 -6.19 24.87
CA LEU A 346 3.57 -5.97 23.48
C LEU A 346 4.57 -7.03 22.98
N LEU A 347 5.02 -7.94 23.82
CA LEU A 347 5.94 -9.04 23.44
C LEU A 347 5.28 -10.42 23.55
N ASP A 348 3.98 -10.50 23.87
CA ASP A 348 3.27 -11.77 24.08
C ASP A 348 3.16 -12.61 22.79
N ASP A 349 3.18 -11.93 21.64
CA ASP A 349 3.15 -12.54 20.31
C ASP A 349 4.53 -12.80 19.72
N CYS A 350 5.62 -12.62 20.49
CA CYS A 350 7.00 -12.87 20.05
C CYS A 350 7.12 -14.15 19.21
N GLY A 351 7.69 -14.01 18.01
CA GLY A 351 7.95 -15.12 17.10
C GLY A 351 6.74 -15.63 16.32
N LYS A 352 5.50 -15.20 16.63
CA LYS A 352 4.33 -15.54 15.81
C LYS A 352 4.45 -14.91 14.42
N THR A 353 4.01 -15.64 13.41
CA THR A 353 4.09 -15.21 12.02
C THR A 353 3.05 -14.14 11.69
N MET A 354 3.51 -12.98 11.27
CA MET A 354 2.71 -11.87 10.74
C MET A 354 2.48 -12.00 9.23
N PRO A 355 1.42 -11.38 8.68
CA PRO A 355 0.42 -10.58 9.39
C PRO A 355 -0.59 -11.44 10.16
N PHE A 356 -1.12 -10.90 11.26
CA PHE A 356 -2.15 -11.56 12.07
C PHE A 356 -3.55 -11.42 11.48
N VAL A 357 -3.82 -10.33 10.78
CA VAL A 357 -5.11 -10.00 10.16
C VAL A 357 -5.12 -10.56 8.73
N ASP A 358 -6.29 -11.03 8.27
CA ASP A 358 -6.45 -11.59 6.92
C ASP A 358 -6.91 -10.56 5.88
N LYS A 359 -7.63 -9.53 6.33
CA LYS A 359 -8.22 -8.51 5.48
C LYS A 359 -8.24 -7.16 6.17
N ILE A 360 -8.00 -6.09 5.42
CA ILE A 360 -8.13 -4.71 5.88
C ILE A 360 -9.15 -4.02 4.98
N VAL A 361 -10.17 -3.42 5.59
CA VAL A 361 -11.22 -2.68 4.89
C VAL A 361 -11.16 -1.23 5.32
N PHE A 362 -11.04 -0.34 4.35
CA PHE A 362 -11.09 1.11 4.51
C PHE A 362 -12.41 1.61 3.93
N ASP A 363 -13.24 2.25 4.75
CA ASP A 363 -14.50 2.85 4.32
C ASP A 363 -14.48 4.37 4.46
N ASN A 364 -15.03 5.08 3.46
CA ASN A 364 -15.11 6.53 3.53
C ASN A 364 -16.15 6.96 4.55
N GLU A 365 -15.74 7.80 5.50
CA GLU A 365 -16.62 8.54 6.38
C GLU A 365 -16.27 10.02 6.37
N LYS A 366 -16.89 10.77 5.45
CA LYS A 366 -16.60 12.20 5.23
C LYS A 366 -16.82 13.08 6.46
N GLU A 367 -17.77 12.71 7.33
CA GLU A 367 -18.20 13.56 8.44
C GLU A 367 -17.62 13.11 9.78
N LYS A 368 -16.90 14.01 10.45
CA LYS A 368 -16.13 13.71 11.66
C LYS A 368 -16.97 13.21 12.85
N VAL A 369 -18.15 13.81 13.06
CA VAL A 369 -19.02 13.46 14.19
C VAL A 369 -19.64 12.06 14.00
N PRO A 370 -20.27 11.75 12.85
CA PRO A 370 -20.71 10.39 12.53
C PRO A 370 -19.60 9.35 12.64
N PHE A 371 -18.39 9.69 12.21
CA PHE A 371 -17.24 8.80 12.30
C PHE A 371 -16.90 8.38 13.73
N LYS A 372 -16.73 9.36 14.62
CA LYS A 372 -16.47 9.13 16.05
C LYS A 372 -17.56 8.28 16.68
N ALA A 373 -18.83 8.56 16.38
CA ALA A 373 -19.96 7.79 16.88
C ALA A 373 -19.94 6.33 16.39
N LYS A 374 -19.56 6.11 15.12
CA LYS A 374 -19.42 4.76 14.54
C LYS A 374 -18.27 3.98 15.14
N PHE A 375 -17.11 4.60 15.36
CA PHE A 375 -16.00 3.99 16.08
C PHE A 375 -16.41 3.62 17.50
N ILE A 376 -17.03 4.55 18.24
CA ILE A 376 -17.57 4.28 19.57
C ILE A 376 -18.47 3.06 19.52
N ALA A 377 -19.42 3.00 18.58
CA ALA A 377 -20.36 1.90 18.37
C ALA A 377 -19.74 0.56 17.93
N GLY A 378 -18.44 0.50 17.64
CA GLY A 378 -17.74 -0.73 17.25
C GLY A 378 -17.82 -1.06 15.76
N TYR A 379 -18.13 -0.08 14.90
CA TYR A 379 -18.08 -0.29 13.44
C TYR A 379 -16.67 -0.14 12.87
N TYR A 380 -15.72 0.43 13.61
CA TYR A 380 -14.33 0.53 13.21
C TYR A 380 -13.44 0.08 14.38
N ASP A 381 -12.37 -0.64 14.09
CA ASP A 381 -11.42 -1.17 15.08
C ASP A 381 -10.34 -0.15 15.44
N ILE A 382 -9.96 0.67 14.45
CA ILE A 382 -9.13 1.86 14.61
C ILE A 382 -9.85 2.96 13.83
N PRO A 383 -9.92 4.21 14.33
CA PRO A 383 -10.55 5.30 13.58
C PRO A 383 -9.79 5.50 12.25
N GLU A 384 -8.63 6.14 12.30
CA GLU A 384 -7.76 6.38 11.13
C GLU A 384 -6.35 5.95 11.51
N MET A 385 -5.68 5.17 10.65
CA MET A 385 -4.39 4.56 10.99
C MET A 385 -3.27 5.60 11.06
N GLU A 386 -3.36 6.61 10.21
CA GLU A 386 -2.38 7.66 9.99
C GLU A 386 -2.60 8.90 10.87
N ARG A 387 -3.70 8.94 11.63
CA ARG A 387 -4.09 10.07 12.48
C ARG A 387 -4.00 9.72 13.96
N ASP A 388 -3.03 10.33 14.61
CA ASP A 388 -2.76 10.20 16.04
C ASP A 388 -3.61 11.12 16.92
N ASP A 389 -4.16 12.20 16.36
CA ASP A 389 -4.96 13.19 17.09
C ASP A 389 -6.29 12.65 17.64
N TRP A 390 -6.78 11.52 17.10
CA TRP A 390 -7.94 10.80 17.66
C TRP A 390 -7.71 10.38 19.10
N GLY A 391 -6.50 9.93 19.44
CA GLY A 391 -6.18 9.49 20.79
C GLY A 391 -6.36 10.61 21.80
N GLN A 392 -5.83 11.80 21.51
CA GLN A 392 -5.99 12.97 22.36
C GLN A 392 -7.47 13.37 22.51
N GLN A 393 -8.24 13.35 21.42
CA GLN A 393 -9.66 13.69 21.47
C GLN A 393 -10.46 12.74 22.37
N PHE A 394 -10.17 11.43 22.34
CA PHE A 394 -10.84 10.48 23.24
C PHE A 394 -10.43 10.70 24.70
N LEU A 395 -9.16 11.03 24.98
CA LEU A 395 -8.72 11.39 26.32
C LEU A 395 -9.43 12.64 26.84
N ASP A 396 -9.58 13.66 25.99
CA ASP A 396 -10.29 14.89 26.34
C ASP A 396 -11.77 14.61 26.66
N ASP A 397 -12.46 13.76 25.90
CA ASP A 397 -13.83 13.37 26.23
C ASP A 397 -13.93 12.69 27.60
N MET A 398 -12.99 11.80 27.91
CA MET A 398 -12.94 11.09 29.20
C MET A 398 -12.73 12.07 30.36
N ASN A 399 -11.88 13.08 30.16
CA ASN A 399 -11.63 14.11 31.16
C ASN A 399 -12.84 15.02 31.37
N ASN A 400 -13.63 15.25 30.32
CA ASN A 400 -14.80 16.11 30.36
C ASN A 400 -16.08 15.42 30.89
N SER A 401 -16.14 14.08 30.92
CA SER A 401 -17.31 13.33 31.39
C SER A 401 -16.97 11.97 32.02
N ALA A 402 -17.37 11.79 33.28
CA ALA A 402 -17.20 10.51 33.99
C ALA A 402 -17.98 9.35 33.34
N ASP A 403 -19.15 9.62 32.77
CA ASP A 403 -19.95 8.62 32.07
C ASP A 403 -19.29 8.18 30.77
N VAL A 404 -18.69 9.11 30.03
CA VAL A 404 -17.91 8.80 28.82
C VAL A 404 -16.65 8.01 29.19
N ALA A 405 -15.95 8.41 30.26
CA ALA A 405 -14.79 7.66 30.76
C ALA A 405 -15.15 6.23 31.16
N LYS A 406 -16.31 6.03 31.79
CA LYS A 406 -16.83 4.70 32.13
C LYS A 406 -17.14 3.91 30.85
N LEU A 407 -17.85 4.51 29.90
CA LEU A 407 -18.20 3.87 28.63
C LEU A 407 -16.98 3.39 27.84
N TYR A 408 -15.97 4.25 27.68
CA TYR A 408 -14.75 3.89 26.92
C TYR A 408 -13.96 2.78 27.61
N LYS A 409 -13.90 2.79 28.96
CA LYS A 409 -13.28 1.70 29.75
C LYS A 409 -14.05 0.39 29.61
N GLU A 410 -15.39 0.42 29.68
CA GLU A 410 -16.24 -0.75 29.49
C GLU A 410 -16.11 -1.34 28.08
N ARG A 411 -15.87 -0.49 27.07
CA ARG A 411 -15.58 -0.91 25.69
C ARG A 411 -14.12 -1.28 25.43
N GLY A 412 -13.25 -1.20 26.44
CA GLY A 412 -11.87 -1.67 26.35
C GLY A 412 -10.94 -0.83 25.48
N PHE A 413 -11.28 0.45 25.25
CA PHE A 413 -10.51 1.33 24.37
C PHE A 413 -9.04 1.44 24.81
N GLN A 414 -8.12 1.13 23.89
CA GLN A 414 -6.69 1.35 24.05
C GLN A 414 -6.33 2.67 23.39
N ILE A 415 -6.07 3.71 24.19
CA ILE A 415 -5.80 5.06 23.68
C ILE A 415 -4.30 5.35 23.83
N PRO A 416 -3.51 5.31 22.74
CA PRO A 416 -2.11 5.68 22.79
C PRO A 416 -1.97 7.15 23.20
N ARG A 417 -0.97 7.44 24.04
CA ARG A 417 -0.67 8.79 24.55
C ARG A 417 0.47 9.48 23.81
N ASP A 418 1.10 8.78 22.87
CA ASP A 418 2.21 9.30 22.09
C ASP A 418 1.70 9.94 20.80
N VAL A 419 2.10 11.18 20.55
CA VAL A 419 1.83 11.90 19.30
C VAL A 419 3.01 11.66 18.35
N GLY A 420 2.72 11.22 17.14
CA GLY A 420 3.68 11.06 16.06
C GLY A 420 4.04 12.38 15.38
N ALA A 421 5.12 12.38 14.60
CA ALA A 421 5.44 13.53 13.76
C ALA A 421 4.60 13.47 12.47
N THR A 422 3.58 14.32 12.35
CA THR A 422 2.78 14.48 11.12
C THR A 422 3.10 15.80 10.43
N ILE A 423 3.17 15.80 9.09
CA ILE A 423 3.32 17.01 8.28
C ILE A 423 1.98 17.30 7.61
N TRP A 424 1.45 18.50 7.82
CA TRP A 424 0.26 19.00 7.15
C TRP A 424 0.63 20.19 6.27
N TYR A 425 0.14 20.19 5.03
CA TYR A 425 0.27 21.32 4.14
C TYR A 425 -0.96 22.21 4.29
N VAL A 426 -0.76 23.50 4.59
CA VAL A 426 -1.80 24.51 4.47
C VAL A 426 -1.72 25.05 3.05
N GLY A 427 -2.73 24.74 2.22
CA GLY A 427 -2.83 25.16 0.83
C GLY A 427 -4.17 25.77 0.53
#